data_AF-A0A8K1DCS3-F1
#
_entry.id   AF-A0A8K1DCS3-F1
#
_cell.length_a   1.000
_cell.length_b   1.000
_cell.length_c   1.000
_cell.angle_alpha   90.00
_cell.angle_beta   90.00
_cell.angle_gamma   90.00
#
_symmetry.space_group_name_H-M   'P 1'
#
loop_
_entity.id
_entity.type
_entity.pdbx_description
1 polymer ?
#
loop_
_entity_poly.entity_id
_entity_poly.type
_entity_poly.pdbx_seq_one_letter_code
_entity_poly.pdbx_strand_id
1 'polypeptide(L)' 'MHLTSPFCPAIFGFKIAQDVHDNLLKIDGVNDVKLNVSNHFMAEAINNQVNSSKNPKKP' A
#
# COMPACT_ATOMS: atom_id res chain seq x y z
N MET A 1 2.02 9.53 -4.69
CA MET A 1 3.06 9.81 -3.67
C MET A 1 4.33 9.09 -4.12
N HIS A 2 5.43 9.81 -4.40
CA HIS A 2 6.73 9.20 -4.71
C HIS A 2 7.31 8.67 -3.39
N LEU A 3 7.03 7.41 -3.07
CA LEU A 3 7.43 6.81 -1.80
C LEU A 3 8.89 6.33 -1.80
N THR A 4 9.50 6.19 -2.99
CA THR A 4 10.86 5.70 -3.16
C THR A 4 11.44 6.19 -4.51
N SER A 5 12.77 6.19 -4.68
CA SER A 5 13.37 6.47 -6.00
C SER A 5 12.88 5.42 -7.02
N PRO A 6 12.85 5.71 -8.34
CA PRO A 6 12.38 4.76 -9.35
C PRO A 6 13.15 3.43 -9.39
N PHE A 7 14.31 3.37 -8.72
CA PHE A 7 15.18 2.19 -8.61
C PHE A 7 15.21 1.56 -7.21
N CYS A 8 14.38 2.04 -6.29
CA CYS A 8 14.33 1.46 -4.95
C CYS A 8 13.89 -0.01 -5.01
N PRO A 9 14.50 -0.91 -4.22
CA PRO A 9 14.08 -2.30 -4.17
C PRO A 9 12.57 -2.41 -3.91
N ALA A 10 11.87 -3.19 -4.74
CA ALA A 10 10.41 -3.31 -4.73
C ALA A 10 9.84 -3.72 -3.35
N ILE A 11 10.62 -4.43 -2.54
CA ILE A 11 10.28 -4.81 -1.16
C ILE A 11 10.00 -3.58 -0.29
N PHE A 12 10.77 -2.50 -0.44
CA PHE A 12 10.56 -1.28 0.34
C PHE A 12 9.30 -0.55 -0.13
N GLY A 13 9.11 -0.39 -1.43
CA GLY A 13 7.89 0.22 -1.99
C GLY A 13 6.62 -0.53 -1.55
N PHE A 14 6.68 -1.86 -1.56
CA PHE A 14 5.61 -2.72 -1.06
C PHE A 14 5.36 -2.54 0.44
N LYS A 15 6.41 -2.64 1.27
CA LYS A 15 6.30 -2.54 2.73
C LYS A 15 5.69 -1.19 3.15
N ILE A 16 6.13 -0.09 2.55
CA ILE A 16 5.61 1.23 2.91
C ILE A 16 4.15 1.38 2.47
N ALA A 17 3.80 0.93 1.25
CA ALA A 17 2.41 0.96 0.79
C ALA A 17 1.51 0.10 1.70
N GLN A 18 1.97 -1.09 2.09
CA GLN A 18 1.25 -1.95 3.03
C GLN A 18 1.09 -1.30 4.41
N ASP A 19 2.16 -0.73 4.97
CA ASP A 19 2.10 -0.07 6.28
C ASP A 19 1.17 1.15 6.26
N VAL A 20 1.16 1.94 5.19
CA VAL A 20 0.21 3.06 5.05
C VAL A 20 -1.23 2.55 5.00
N HIS A 21 -1.49 1.53 4.19
CA HIS A 21 -2.84 0.96 4.03
C HIS A 21 -3.37 0.42 5.37
N ASP A 22 -2.56 -0.37 6.06
CA ASP A 22 -2.94 -1.00 7.32
C ASP A 22 -3.10 0.02 8.45
N ASN A 23 -2.26 1.07 8.50
CA ASN A 23 -2.40 2.12 9.51
C ASN A 23 -3.61 3.01 9.26
N LEU A 24 -3.95 3.31 8.01
CA LEU A 24 -5.19 4.02 7.68
C LEU A 24 -6.42 3.18 8.04
N LEU A 25 -6.39 1.87 7.79
CA LEU A 25 -7.47 0.97 8.20
C LEU A 25 -7.62 0.87 9.71
N LYS A 26 -6.58 1.11 10.52
CA LYS A 26 -6.68 1.16 11.99
C LYS A 26 -7.45 2.37 12.52
N ILE A 27 -7.56 3.46 11.76
CA ILE A 27 -8.24 4.69 12.20
C ILE A 27 -9.74 4.41 12.38
N ASP A 28 -10.30 4.83 13.52
CA ASP A 28 -11.71 4.65 13.84
C ASP A 28 -12.60 5.40 12.83
N GLY A 29 -13.64 4.74 12.31
CA GLY A 29 -14.48 5.26 11.23
C GLY A 29 -13.98 5.00 9.79
N VAL A 30 -12.76 4.50 9.59
CA VAL A 30 -12.26 4.10 8.25
C VAL A 30 -12.64 2.65 7.95
N ASN A 31 -13.45 2.45 6.91
CA ASN A 31 -13.95 1.14 6.49
C ASN A 31 -13.17 0.51 5.33
N ASP A 32 -12.63 1.36 4.45
CA ASP A 32 -11.90 0.95 3.25
C ASP A 32 -10.83 1.97 2.90
N VAL A 33 -9.69 1.49 2.40
CA VAL A 33 -8.54 2.31 2.02
C VAL A 33 -8.04 1.82 0.68
N LYS A 34 -7.99 2.71 -0.31
CA LYS A 34 -7.41 2.42 -1.62
C LYS A 34 -6.14 3.22 -1.82
N LEU A 35 -5.02 2.54 -2.04
CA LEU A 35 -3.74 3.18 -2.32
C LEU A 35 -3.35 3.07 -3.79
N ASN A 36 -2.67 4.12 -4.27
CA ASN A 36 -2.12 4.18 -5.62
C ASN A 36 -0.65 4.65 -5.57
N VAL A 37 0.25 3.68 -5.68
CA VAL A 37 1.66 3.89 -5.95
C VAL A 37 1.82 4.28 -7.42
N SER A 38 2.54 5.36 -7.66
CA SER A 38 2.85 5.92 -8.98
C SER A 38 4.37 6.04 -9.14
N ASN A 39 4.85 6.01 -10.38
CA ASN A 39 6.26 6.23 -10.72
C ASN A 39 7.26 5.21 -10.12
N HIS A 40 6.79 3.99 -9.84
CA HIS A 40 7.63 2.84 -9.50
C HIS A 40 7.52 1.80 -10.61
N PHE A 41 8.61 1.14 -11.00
CA PHE A 41 8.61 0.15 -12.08
C PHE A 41 7.58 -0.97 -11.86
N MET A 42 7.41 -1.39 -10.59
CA MET A 42 6.42 -2.39 -10.17
C MET A 42 5.18 -1.79 -9.51
N ALA A 43 4.81 -0.55 -9.83
CA ALA A 43 3.66 0.13 -9.22
C ALA A 43 2.36 -0.68 -9.33
N GLU A 44 2.08 -1.27 -10.49
CA GLU A 44 0.86 -2.06 -10.71
C GLU A 44 0.78 -3.30 -9.82
N ALA A 45 1.87 -4.06 -9.72
CA ALA A 45 1.95 -5.24 -8.87
C ALA A 45 1.77 -4.89 -7.38
N ILE A 46 2.42 -3.81 -6.92
CA ILE A 46 2.28 -3.32 -5.54
C ILE A 46 0.83 -2.90 -5.27
N ASN A 47 0.22 -2.13 -6.19
CA ASN A 47 -1.16 -1.68 -6.04
C ASN A 47 -2.14 -2.84 -5.98
N ASN A 48 -1.99 -3.84 -6.86
CA ASN A 48 -2.86 -5.01 -6.86
C ASN A 48 -2.72 -5.80 -5.56
N GLN A 49 -1.48 -5.99 -5.07
CA GLN A 49 -1.24 -6.79 -3.87
C GLN A 49 -1.68 -6.07 -2.58
N VAL A 50 -1.44 -4.77 -2.46
CA VAL A 50 -1.82 -3.98 -1.28
C VAL A 50 -3.34 -3.80 -1.22
N ASN A 51 -4.01 -3.46 -2.32
CA ASN A 51 -5.46 -3.29 -2.34
C ASN A 51 -6.23 -4.63 -2.28
N SER A 52 -5.59 -5.75 -2.60
CA SER A 52 -6.16 -7.10 -2.40
C SER A 52 -5.87 -7.66 -1.00
N SER A 53 -5.05 -6.98 -0.19
CA SER A 53 -4.75 -7.39 1.18
C SER A 53 -6.03 -7.37 2.01
N LYS A 54 -6.28 -8.43 2.79
CA LYS A 54 -7.45 -8.52 3.66
C LYS A 54 -7.38 -7.41 4.72
N ASN A 55 -8.49 -6.73 4.92
CA ASN A 55 -8.60 -5.68 5.93
C ASN A 55 -8.28 -6.26 7.33
N PRO A 56 -7.22 -5.78 8.02
CA PRO A 56 -6.82 -6.31 9.33
C PRO A 56 -7.87 -6.06 10.42
N LYS A 57 -8.90 -5.23 10.17
CA LYS A 57 -10.05 -5.05 11.07
C LYS A 57 -11.14 -6.11 10.94
N LYS A 58 -11.16 -6.93 9.88
CA LYS A 58 -12.18 -7.97 9.71
C LYS A 58 -11.60 -9.34 10.09
N PRO A 59 -12.14 -10.01 11.14
CA PRO A 59 -11.81 -11.40 11.44
C PRO A 59 -12.23 -12.34 10.30
#